data_AF-B1WPN4-F1
#
_entry.id   AF-B1WPN4-F1
#
_cell.length_a   1.000
_cell.length_b   1.000
_cell.length_c   1.000
_cell.angle_alpha   90.00
_cell.angle_beta   90.00
_cell.angle_gamma   90.00
#
_symmetry.space_group_name_H-M   'P 1'
#
loop_
_entity.id
_entity.type
_entity.pdbx_description
1 polymer ?
#
loop_
_entity_poly.entity_id
_entity_poly.type
_entity_poly.pdbx_seq_one_letter_code
_entity_poly.pdbx_strand_id
1 'polypeptide(L)' 'MAKASEQPLQPNPFRTYRDPKTGLWVVVSVSETTPHLHSSQGQKISSDSKDTL' A
#
# COMPACT_ATOMS: atom_id res chain seq x y z
N MET A 1 32.19 -8.39 0.02
CA MET A 1 30.84 -8.99 0.11
C MET A 1 30.06 -8.28 1.21
N ALA A 2 28.85 -7.81 0.93
CA ALA A 2 27.98 -7.25 1.98
C ALA A 2 27.53 -8.38 2.92
N LYS A 3 27.54 -8.13 4.23
CA LYS A 3 27.03 -9.11 5.21
C LYS A 3 25.52 -9.26 5.03
N ALA A 4 25.04 -10.50 5.00
CA ALA A 4 23.62 -10.78 5.05
C ALA A 4 23.10 -10.42 6.45
N SER A 5 21.98 -9.70 6.50
CA SER A 5 21.23 -9.48 7.74
C SER A 5 20.45 -10.75 8.06
N GLU A 6 20.66 -11.33 9.24
CA GLU A 6 19.93 -12.52 9.69
C GLU A 6 18.55 -12.19 10.26
N GLN A 7 18.28 -10.91 10.55
CA GLN A 7 17.00 -10.45 11.04
C GLN A 7 16.06 -10.10 9.89
N PRO A 8 14.77 -10.49 9.98
CA PRO A 8 13.75 -10.05 9.03
C PRO A 8 13.68 -8.52 9.01
N LEU A 9 13.71 -7.95 7.80
CA LEU A 9 13.52 -6.52 7.62
C LEU A 9 12.14 -6.12 8.14
N GLN A 10 12.11 -5.03 8.89
CA GLN A 10 10.84 -4.48 9.37
C GLN A 10 10.07 -3.85 8.19
N PRO A 11 8.75 -4.03 8.13
CA PRO A 11 7.92 -3.34 7.14
C PRO A 11 8.06 -1.82 7.23
N ASN A 12 7.87 -1.11 6.12
CA ASN A 12 7.89 0.35 6.10
C ASN A 12 6.77 0.90 7.03
N PRO A 13 7.11 1.69 8.06
CA PRO A 13 6.14 2.24 9.01
C PRO A 13 5.42 3.50 8.49
N PHE A 14 5.59 3.84 7.22
CA PHE A 14 4.99 5.01 6.60
C PHE A 14 4.11 4.64 5.40
N ARG A 15 3.01 5.36 5.25
CA ARG A 15 2.22 5.39 4.01
C ARG A 15 2.48 6.71 3.29
N THR A 16 2.50 6.65 1.97
CA THR A 16 2.68 7.82 1.13
C THR A 16 1.52 7.94 0.15
N TYR A 17 0.99 9.16 -0.02
CA TYR A 17 -0.07 9.45 -0.98
C TYR A 17 0.17 10.78 -1.69
N ARG A 18 -0.51 10.99 -2.81
CA ARG A 18 -0.49 12.26 -3.56
C ARG A 18 -1.66 13.11 -3.11
N ASP A 19 -1.41 14.30 -2.58
CA ASP A 19 -2.48 15.24 -2.20
C ASP A 19 -3.16 15.76 -3.48
N PRO A 20 -4.47 15.56 -3.67
CA PRO A 20 -5.19 16.02 -4.86
C PRO A 20 -5.29 17.56 -4.95
N LYS A 21 -5.14 18.29 -3.85
CA LYS A 21 -5.25 19.75 -3.84
C LYS A 21 -3.94 20.42 -4.23
N THR A 22 -2.84 19.96 -3.63
CA THR A 22 -1.52 20.58 -3.81
C THR A 22 -0.65 19.85 -4.81
N GLY A 23 -0.98 18.59 -5.12
CA GLY A 23 -0.15 17.74 -5.95
C GLY A 23 1.19 17.42 -5.30
N LEU A 24 1.31 17.42 -3.97
CA LEU A 24 2.54 17.06 -3.27
C LEU A 24 2.48 15.61 -2.75
N TRP A 25 3.65 14.99 -2.57
CA TRP A 25 3.73 13.70 -1.89
C TRP A 25 3.68 13.93 -0.38
N VAL A 26 2.73 13.27 0.29
CA VAL A 26 2.55 13.36 1.74
C VAL A 26 2.89 12.01 2.34
N VAL A 27 3.71 12.03 3.40
CA VAL A 27 4.12 10.86 4.17
C VAL A 27 3.41 10.90 5.52
N VAL A 28 2.75 9.81 5.88
CA VAL A 28 2.04 9.66 7.15
C VAL A 28 2.52 8.42 7.89
N SER A 29 2.72 8.54 9.20
CA SER A 29 3.04 7.41 10.08
C SER A 29 1.81 6.53 10.26
N VAL A 30 1.96 5.22 10.08
CA VAL A 30 0.95 4.24 10.52
C VAL A 30 1.17 3.93 12.00
N SER A 31 0.90 4.91 12.86
CA SER A 31 0.69 4.62 14.28
C SER A 31 -0.67 3.93 14.43
N GLU A 32 -0.73 2.84 15.21
CA GLU A 32 -1.83 1.86 15.34
C GLU A 32 -3.20 2.39 15.81
N THR A 33 -3.50 3.67 15.67
CA THR A 33 -4.78 4.24 16.06
C THR A 33 -5.30 5.16 14.97
N THR A 34 -6.10 4.58 14.07
CA THR A 34 -7.49 4.98 13.75
C THR A 34 -7.83 4.40 12.37
N PRO A 35 -8.64 3.33 12.27
CA PRO A 35 -9.21 2.90 10.99
C PRO A 35 -10.32 3.88 10.59
N HIS A 36 -9.96 5.11 10.19
CA HIS A 36 -10.94 5.97 9.55
C HIS A 36 -10.99 5.58 8.07
N LEU A 37 -11.95 4.70 7.77
CA LEU A 37 -12.70 4.66 6.52
C LEU A 37 -11.87 4.65 5.21
N HIS A 38 -11.53 3.44 4.77
CA HIS A 38 -12.09 2.99 3.49
C HIS A 38 -12.41 1.50 3.59
N SER A 39 -13.67 1.22 3.93
CA SER A 39 -14.28 -0.05 3.57
C SER A 39 -14.26 -0.14 2.05
N SER A 40 -13.31 -0.90 1.51
CA SER A 40 -13.46 -1.56 0.21
C SER A 40 -13.04 -3.00 0.39
N GLN A 41 -13.91 -3.72 1.09
CA GLN A 41 -14.12 -5.13 0.90
C GLN A 41 -14.20 -5.41 -0.61
N GLY A 42 -13.24 -6.18 -1.13
CA GLY A 42 -13.32 -6.84 -2.43
C GLY A 42 -13.05 -5.98 -3.67
N GLN A 43 -11.77 -5.77 -4.01
CA GLN A 43 -11.39 -5.72 -5.43
C GLN A 43 -10.85 -7.10 -5.84
N LYS A 44 -11.76 -8.07 -5.96
CA LYS A 44 -11.55 -9.12 -6.98
C LYS A 44 -11.86 -8.42 -8.29
N ILE A 45 -10.82 -7.96 -8.98
CA ILE A 45 -10.91 -7.67 -10.40
C ILE A 45 -11.35 -8.96 -11.09
N SER A 46 -12.65 -9.06 -11.43
CA SER A 46 -13.13 -10.08 -12.35
C SER A 46 -12.36 -9.89 -13.65
N SER A 47 -11.40 -10.76 -13.89
CA SER A 47 -10.75 -10.88 -15.19
C SER A 47 -11.69 -11.72 -16.06
N ASP A 48 -12.70 -11.06 -16.65
CA ASP A 48 -13.35 -11.60 -17.85
C ASP A 48 -12.33 -11.48 -18.98
N SER A 49 -11.54 -12.53 -19.16
CA SER A 49 -10.78 -12.73 -20.39
C SER A 49 -11.67 -13.56 -21.31
N LYS A 50 -12.53 -12.86 -22.06
CA LYS A 50 -13.17 -13.40 -23.26
C LYS A 50 -12.13 -13.40 -24.37
N ASP A 51 -11.47 -14.53 -24.62
CA ASP A 51 -10.88 -14.81 -25.94
C ASP A 51 -10.64 -16.31 -26.20
N THR A 52 -10.82 -16.68 -27.47
CA THR A 52 -10.34 -17.88 -28.18
C THR A 52 -11.19 -19.16 -27.97
N LEU A 53 -11.77 -19.84 -28.98
CA LEU A 53 -11.60 -19.91 -30.44
C LEU A 53 -12.96 -20.21 -31.10
#